data_AF-A0A556PUF3-F1
#
_entry.id   AF-A0A556PUF3-F1
#
_cell.length_a   1.000
_cell.length_b   1.000
_cell.length_c   1.000
_cell.angle_alpha   90.00
_cell.angle_beta   90.00
_cell.angle_gamma   90.00
#
_symmetry.space_group_name_H-M   'P 1'
#
loop_
_entity.id
_entity.type
_entity.pdbx_description
1 polymer ?
#
loop_
_entity_poly.entity_id
_entity_poly.type
_entity_poly.pdbx_seq_one_letter_code
_entity_poly.pdbx_strand_id
1 'polypeptide(L)'
;MHWSLNMLLAIFILVLQHFLSTRNKAFWGAILPVSYVAFLIYLSLSGLIDVGSRDFWFIAILGTTILLGGWISGRESLEKKRKQELDKMTSHDLR
;
A
#
# COMPACT_ATOMS: atom_id res chain seq x y z
N MET A 1 1.63 14.30 -28.49
CA MET A 1 2.51 13.91 -27.36
C MET A 1 1.74 13.35 -26.15
N HIS A 2 0.60 12.65 -26.34
CA HIS A 2 -0.18 12.02 -25.24
C HIS A 2 -0.12 10.49 -25.24
N TRP A 3 0.39 9.89 -26.31
CA TRP A 3 0.36 8.43 -26.51
C TRP A 3 1.33 7.69 -25.56
N SER A 4 2.47 8.32 -25.28
CA SER A 4 3.48 7.82 -24.34
C SER A 4 2.97 7.74 -22.89
N LEU A 5 2.11 8.67 -22.46
CA LEU A 5 1.46 8.64 -21.14
C LEU A 5 0.46 7.48 -21.03
N ASN A 6 -0.31 7.23 -22.08
CA ASN A 6 -1.30 6.15 -22.11
C ASN A 6 -0.62 4.77 -22.09
N MET A 7 0.53 4.62 -22.77
CA MET A 7 1.35 3.42 -22.69
C MET A 7 1.92 3.18 -21.29
N LEU A 8 2.44 4.24 -20.65
CA LEU A 8 2.94 4.16 -19.27
C LEU A 8 1.83 3.72 -18.29
N LEU A 9 0.62 4.24 -18.47
CA LEU A 9 -0.56 3.88 -17.67
C LEU A 9 -0.93 2.39 -17.84
N ALA A 10 -0.90 1.90 -19.09
CA ALA A 10 -1.21 0.51 -19.39
C ALA A 10 -0.16 -0.46 -18.83
N ILE A 11 1.13 -0.12 -18.95
CA ILE A 11 2.23 -0.90 -18.38
C ILE A 11 2.13 -0.92 -16.84
N PHE A 12 1.82 0.22 -16.22
CA PHE A 12 1.62 0.33 -14.78
C PHE A 12 0.47 -0.56 -14.27
N ILE A 13 -0.65 -0.57 -15.00
CA ILE A 13 -1.82 -1.40 -14.71
C ILE A 13 -1.49 -2.89 -14.87
N LEU A 14 -0.77 -3.28 -15.93
CA LEU A 14 -0.37 -4.68 -16.15
C LEU A 14 0.61 -5.17 -15.10
N VAL A 15 1.59 -4.33 -14.71
CA VAL A 15 2.52 -4.62 -13.63
C VAL A 15 1.78 -4.74 -12.31
N LEU A 16 0.85 -3.83 -11.99
CA LEU A 16 0.00 -3.91 -10.81
C LEU A 16 -0.85 -5.19 -10.78
N GLN A 17 -1.48 -5.53 -11.90
CA GLN A 17 -2.36 -6.69 -12.02
C GLN A 17 -1.59 -8.01 -11.86
N HIS A 18 -0.45 -8.14 -12.54
CA HIS A 18 0.42 -9.32 -12.41
C HIS A 18 1.03 -9.42 -11.00
N PHE A 19 1.36 -8.28 -10.40
CA PHE A 19 1.90 -8.21 -9.05
C PHE A 19 0.89 -8.57 -7.96
N LEU A 20 -0.37 -8.11 -8.10
CA LEU A 20 -1.48 -8.49 -7.23
C LEU A 20 -1.71 -10.00 -7.30
N SER A 21 -1.90 -10.56 -8.50
CA SER A 21 -2.36 -11.95 -8.65
C SER A 21 -1.45 -13.00 -7.98
N THR A 22 -0.15 -12.73 -7.78
CA THR A 22 0.82 -13.78 -7.44
C THR A 22 1.20 -13.91 -5.95
N ARG A 23 0.85 -12.99 -5.04
CA ARG A 23 1.63 -12.91 -3.76
C ARG A 23 0.85 -12.96 -2.44
N ASN A 24 0.77 -14.13 -1.83
CA ASN A 24 0.36 -14.43 -0.44
C ASN A 24 1.28 -13.82 0.69
N LYS A 25 2.00 -12.72 0.45
CA LYS A 25 3.04 -12.18 1.36
C LYS A 25 2.90 -10.67 1.62
N ALA A 26 3.51 -10.22 2.72
CA ALA A 26 3.45 -8.88 3.36
C ALA A 26 3.39 -7.64 2.46
N PHE A 27 3.90 -7.75 1.23
CA PHE A 27 3.88 -6.73 0.19
C PHE A 27 2.48 -6.18 -0.16
N TRP A 28 1.40 -6.94 0.06
CA TRP A 28 0.04 -6.49 -0.26
C TRP A 28 -0.48 -5.33 0.58
N GLY A 29 0.00 -5.12 1.80
CA GLY A 29 -0.47 -3.98 2.57
C GLY A 29 0.37 -2.71 2.37
N ALA A 30 1.57 -2.84 1.80
CA ALA A 30 2.32 -1.70 1.25
C ALA A 30 1.66 -1.14 -0.02
N ILE A 31 0.67 -1.83 -0.60
CA ILE A 31 -0.12 -1.33 -1.75
C ILE A 31 -0.84 -0.02 -1.42
N LEU A 32 -1.30 0.15 -0.17
CA LEU A 32 -2.04 1.33 0.29
C LEU A 32 -1.16 2.59 0.30
N PRO A 33 0.02 2.60 0.97
CA PRO A 33 0.91 3.75 0.91
C PRO A 33 1.47 4.00 -0.49
N VAL A 34 1.73 2.95 -1.28
CA VAL A 34 2.21 3.13 -2.68
C VAL A 34 1.13 3.71 -3.58
N SER A 35 -0.13 3.28 -3.47
CA SER A 35 -1.23 3.84 -4.25
C SER A 35 -1.54 5.28 -3.84
N TYR A 36 -1.42 5.61 -2.55
CA TYR A 36 -1.59 6.97 -2.05
C TYR A 36 -0.53 7.93 -2.63
N VAL A 37 0.73 7.52 -2.68
CA VAL A 37 1.81 8.31 -3.31
C VAL A 37 1.57 8.47 -4.81
N ALA A 38 1.15 7.42 -5.51
CA ALA A 38 0.80 7.51 -6.93
C ALA A 38 -0.37 8.49 -7.18
N PHE A 39 -1.35 8.52 -6.27
CA PHE A 39 -2.49 9.44 -6.35
C PHE A 39 -2.06 10.90 -6.14
N LEU A 40 -1.15 11.17 -5.19
CA LEU A 40 -0.57 12.50 -4.99
C LEU A 40 0.23 12.98 -6.20
N ILE A 41 1.01 12.09 -6.84
CA ILE A 41 1.76 12.38 -8.06
C ILE A 41 0.79 12.72 -9.21
N TYR A 42 -0.29 11.96 -9.36
CA TYR A 42 -1.31 12.23 -10.38
C TYR A 42 -1.99 13.60 -10.18
N LEU A 43 -2.38 13.92 -8.95
CA LEU A 43 -2.99 15.20 -8.60
C LEU A 43 -2.06 16.40 -8.86
N SER A 44 -0.77 16.23 -8.56
CA SER A 44 0.29 17.20 -8.86
C SER A 44 0.47 17.42 -10.37
N LEU A 45 0.59 16.34 -11.15
CA LEU A 45 0.72 16.40 -12.61
C LEU A 45 -0.51 17.00 -13.30
N SER A 46 -1.70 16.81 -12.72
CA SER A 46 -2.95 17.36 -13.24
C SER A 46 -3.14 18.84 -12.89
N GLY A 47 -2.26 19.42 -12.06
CA GLY A 47 -2.34 20.82 -11.62
C GLY A 47 -3.53 21.13 -10.71
N LEU A 48 -4.21 20.11 -10.17
CA LEU A 48 -5.35 20.30 -9.26
C LEU A 48 -4.93 20.75 -7.86
N ILE A 49 -3.66 20.56 -7.50
CA ILE A 49 -3.15 20.89 -6.17
C ILE A 49 -1.83 21.64 -6.31
N ASP A 50 -1.72 22.76 -5.59
CA ASP A 50 -0.48 23.51 -5.52
C ASP A 50 0.50 22.83 -4.54
N VAL A 51 1.50 22.17 -5.12
CA VAL A 51 2.56 21.43 -4.41
C VAL A 51 3.42 22.36 -3.54
N GLY A 52 3.41 23.67 -3.84
CA GLY A 52 4.11 24.69 -3.06
C GLY A 52 3.39 25.09 -1.76
N SER A 53 2.12 24.73 -1.62
CA SER A 53 1.33 25.08 -0.44
C SER A 53 1.71 24.24 0.78
N ARG A 54 1.87 24.89 1.94
CA ARG A 54 2.16 24.21 3.22
C ARG A 54 1.13 23.12 3.53
N ASP A 55 -0.13 23.38 3.19
CA ASP A 55 -1.25 22.47 3.42
C ASP A 55 -1.10 21.14 2.67
N PHE A 56 -0.52 21.15 1.46
CA PHE A 56 -0.24 19.93 0.70
C PHE A 56 0.74 19.01 1.43
N TRP A 57 1.84 19.56 1.93
CA TRP A 57 2.84 18.80 2.68
C TRP A 57 2.30 18.27 4.00
N PHE A 58 1.46 19.05 4.69
CA PHE A 58 0.75 18.59 5.87
C PHE A 58 -0.14 17.38 5.56
N ILE A 59 -0.97 17.46 4.51
CA ILE A 59 -1.87 16.38 4.12
C ILE A 59 -1.08 15.14 3.67
N ALA A 60 -0.01 15.32 2.89
CA ALA A 60 0.81 14.21 2.39
C ALA A 60 1.51 13.45 3.53
N ILE A 61 2.11 14.17 4.49
CA ILE A 61 2.82 13.57 5.62
C ILE A 61 1.84 12.93 6.61
N LEU A 62 0.74 13.61 6.90
CA LEU A 62 -0.25 13.12 7.85
C LEU A 62 -1.01 11.91 7.30
N GLY A 63 -1.40 11.96 6.01
CA GLY A 63 -2.03 10.85 5.29
C GLY A 63 -1.13 9.62 5.19
N THR A 64 0.15 9.80 4.85
CA THR A 64 1.09 8.66 4.78
C THR A 64 1.36 8.04 6.14
N THR A 65 1.45 8.86 7.20
CA THR A 65 1.70 8.38 8.58
C THR A 65 0.54 7.51 9.08
N ILE A 66 -0.71 7.96 8.85
CA ILE A 66 -1.90 7.19 9.21
C ILE A 66 -1.97 5.87 8.44
N LEU A 67 -1.70 5.90 7.13
CA LEU A 67 -1.70 4.70 6.30
C LEU A 67 -0.63 3.68 6.74
N LEU A 68 0.60 4.15 7.00
CA LEU A 68 1.70 3.30 7.47
C LEU A 68 1.41 2.73 8.86
N GLY A 69 0.92 3.55 9.79
CA GLY A 69 0.56 3.13 11.14
C GLY A 69 -0.55 2.08 11.14
N GLY A 70 -1.62 2.31 10.37
CA GLY A 70 -2.71 1.35 10.21
C GLY A 70 -2.25 0.03 9.58
N TRP A 71 -1.34 0.09 8.61
CA TRP A 71 -0.77 -1.10 8.01
C TRP A 71 0.09 -1.92 8.98
N ILE A 72 0.98 -1.26 9.72
CA ILE A 72 1.83 -1.92 10.72
C ILE A 72 0.98 -2.61 11.79
N SER A 73 -0.03 -1.90 12.32
CA SER A 73 -0.94 -2.46 13.33
C SER A 73 -1.76 -3.64 12.79
N GLY A 74 -2.23 -3.55 11.53
CA GLY A 74 -2.92 -4.65 10.86
C GLY A 74 -2.03 -5.90 10.68
N ARG A 75 -0.74 -5.70 10.41
CA ARG A 75 0.24 -6.81 10.31
C ARG A 75 0.51 -7.47 11.66
N GLU A 76 0.67 -6.67 12.71
CA GLU A 76 0.90 -7.16 14.07
C GLU A 76 -0.27 -8.03 14.56
N SER A 77 -1.51 -7.60 14.28
CA SER A 77 -2.74 -8.37 14.52
C SER A 77 -2.72 -9.74 13.81
N LEU A 78 -2.33 -9.78 12.53
CA LEU A 78 -2.27 -11.02 11.75
C LEU A 78 -1.17 -11.97 12.23
N GLU A 79 0.00 -11.45 12.61
CA GLU A 79 1.06 -12.26 13.21
C GLU A 79 0.63 -12.85 14.56
N LYS A 80 -0.06 -12.07 15.39
CA LYS A 80 -0.57 -12.52 16.68
C LYS A 80 -1.57 -13.66 16.51
N LYS A 81 -2.48 -13.56 15.55
CA LYS A 81 -3.42 -14.65 15.21
C LYS A 81 -2.69 -15.90 14.70
N ARG A 82 -1.68 -15.74 13.86
CA ARG A 82 -0.89 -16.88 13.35
C ARG A 82 -0.13 -17.60 14.46
N LYS A 83 0.45 -16.85 15.42
CA LYS A 83 1.11 -17.45 16.59
C LYS A 83 0.13 -18.22 17.48
N GLN A 84 -1.08 -17.69 17.69
CA GLN A 84 -2.11 -18.39 18.46
C GLN A 84 -2.57 -19.71 17.79
N GLU A 85 -2.69 -19.71 16.47
CA GLU A 85 -3.01 -20.94 15.73
C GLU A 85 -1.86 -21.95 15.79
N LEU A 86 -0.60 -21.51 15.72
CA LEU A 86 0.57 -22.39 15.87
C LEU A 86 0.65 -23.02 17.27
N ASP A 87 0.33 -22.26 18.32
CA ASP A 87 0.34 -22.71 19.71
C ASP A 87 -0.74 -23.76 19.99
N LYS A 88 -1.93 -23.59 19.40
CA LYS A 88 -2.99 -24.61 19.42
C LYS A 88 -2.57 -25.90 18.72
N MET A 89 -1.90 -25.80 17.58
CA MET A 89 -1.40 -26.99 16.87
C MET A 89 -0.32 -27.71 17.68
N THR A 90 0.63 -26.96 18.26
CA THR A 90 1.73 -27.52 19.07
C THR A 90 1.21 -28.22 20.33
N SER A 91 0.23 -27.63 21.03
CA SER A 91 -0.36 -28.21 22.24
C SER A 91 -1.21 -29.46 21.98
N HIS A 92 -1.74 -29.61 20.76
CA HIS A 92 -2.46 -30.80 20.34
C HIS A 92 -1.54 -31.92 19.81
N ASP A 93 -0.34 -31.56 19.34
CA ASP A 93 0.66 -32.51 18.84
C ASP A 93 1.53 -33.11 19.97
N LEU A 94 1.73 -32.35 21.05
CA LEU A 94 2.45 -32.80 22.25
C LEU A 94 1.62 -33.70 23.20
N ARG A 95 0.36 -33.97 22.87
CA ARG A 95 -0.60 -34.67 23.72
C ARG A 95 -1.02 -36.00 23.12
#